data_AF-A0A139CPA8-F1
#
_entry.id   AF-A0A139CPA8-F1
#
_cell.length_a   1.000
_cell.length_b   1.000
_cell.length_c   1.000
_cell.angle_alpha   90.00
_cell.angle_beta   90.00
_cell.angle_gamma   90.00
#
_symmetry.space_group_name_H-M   'P 1'
#
loop_
_entity.id
_entity.type
_entity.pdbx_description
1 polymer ?
#
loop_
_entity_poly.entity_id
_entity_poly.type
_entity_poly.pdbx_seq_one_letter_code
_entity_poly.pdbx_strand_id
1 'polypeptide(L)' 'MDIRKIIDTFKNRDNFWAGIIRDALSVLVILALIGVLSQLFFGLWTPMVAVESGSMEPHMYRGDIIFIEDLDRTQIETLR' A
#
# COMPACT_ATOMS: atom_id res chain seq x y z
N MET A 1 40.95 -22.82 9.24
CA MET A 1 39.66 -22.57 9.92
C MET A 1 38.73 -21.99 8.88
N ASP A 2 37.78 -22.78 8.39
CA ASP A 2 37.00 -22.45 7.19
C ASP A 2 35.95 -21.38 7.47
N ILE A 3 36.13 -20.21 6.84
CA ILE A 3 35.20 -19.08 6.89
C ILE A 3 33.80 -19.51 6.38
N ARG A 4 33.75 -20.47 5.46
CA ARG A 4 32.51 -21.07 4.96
C ARG A 4 31.70 -21.78 6.05
N LYS A 5 32.37 -22.47 7.00
CA LYS A 5 31.69 -23.11 8.14
C LYS A 5 31.07 -22.10 9.10
N ILE A 6 31.67 -20.91 9.26
CA ILE A 6 31.11 -19.83 10.08
C ILE A 6 29.81 -19.32 9.44
N ILE A 7 29.83 -19.08 8.12
CA ILE A 7 28.65 -18.61 7.37
C ILE A 7 27.51 -19.65 7.42
N ASP A 8 27.81 -20.95 7.24
CA ASP A 8 26.80 -22.01 7.31
C ASP A 8 26.26 -22.25 8.73
N THR A 9 27.10 -22.07 9.76
CA THR A 9 26.66 -22.17 11.17
C THR A 9 25.77 -21.00 11.57
N PHE A 10 25.96 -19.82 10.99
CA PHE A 10 25.10 -18.66 11.21
C PHE A 10 23.78 -18.73 10.42
N LYS A 11 23.78 -19.37 9.24
CA LYS A 11 22.57 -19.54 8.42
C LYS A 11 21.57 -20.54 9.01
N ASN A 12 22.04 -21.54 9.77
CA ASN A 12 21.21 -22.62 10.35
C ASN A 12 20.81 -22.40 11.83
N ARG A 13 21.08 -21.22 12.40
CA ARG A 13 20.47 -20.80 13.67
C ARG A 13 19.23 -20.00 13.31
N ASP A 14 18.06 -20.52 13.62
CA ASP A 14 16.79 -19.79 13.52
C ASP A 14 16.82 -18.61 14.50
N ASN A 15 17.50 -17.54 14.12
CA ASN A 15 17.64 -16.34 14.90
C ASN A 15 16.27 -15.64 14.88
N PHE A 16 15.58 -15.64 16.01
CA PHE A 16 14.29 -14.97 16.20
C PHE A 16 14.25 -13.56 15.57
N TRP A 17 15.30 -12.78 15.77
CA TRP A 17 15.47 -11.45 15.17
C TRP A 17 15.53 -11.44 13.64
N ALA A 18 16.17 -12.44 13.02
CA ALA A 18 16.20 -12.56 11.56
C ALA A 18 14.83 -12.93 10.98
N GLY A 19 14.02 -13.68 11.73
CA GLY A 19 12.61 -13.94 11.43
C GLY A 19 11.80 -12.64 11.42
N ILE A 20 11.85 -11.88 12.53
CA ILE A 20 11.13 -10.59 12.64
C ILE A 20 11.49 -9.63 11.50
N ILE A 21 12.78 -9.49 11.17
CA ILE A 21 13.21 -8.59 10.09
C ILE A 21 12.67 -9.07 8.74
N ARG A 22 12.69 -10.37 8.48
CA ARG A 22 12.13 -10.94 7.24
C ARG A 22 10.63 -10.69 7.13
N ASP A 23 9.90 -10.85 8.22
CA ASP A 23 8.45 -10.65 8.26
C ASP A 23 8.12 -9.16 8.05
N ALA A 24 8.83 -8.27 8.74
CA ALA A 24 8.68 -6.83 8.58
C ALA A 24 8.98 -6.37 7.14
N LEU A 25 10.07 -6.86 6.54
CA LEU A 25 10.40 -6.59 5.14
C LEU A 25 9.32 -7.10 4.19
N SER A 26 8.76 -8.28 4.45
CA SER A 26 7.69 -8.84 3.62
C SER A 26 6.43 -7.96 3.64
N VAL A 27 6.04 -7.47 4.82
CA VAL A 27 4.92 -6.53 4.96
C VAL A 27 5.20 -5.21 4.23
N LEU A 28 6.41 -4.66 4.39
CA LEU A 28 6.81 -3.42 3.71
C LEU A 28 6.77 -3.56 2.19
N VAL A 29 7.21 -4.69 1.64
CA VAL A 29 7.15 -4.95 0.19
C VAL A 29 5.70 -4.98 -0.30
N ILE A 30 4.78 -5.61 0.44
CA ILE A 30 3.36 -5.66 0.08
C ILE A 30 2.75 -4.25 0.12
N LEU A 31 3.02 -3.47 1.16
CA LEU A 31 2.53 -2.09 1.27
C LEU A 31 3.07 -1.20 0.16
N ALA A 32 4.36 -1.32 -0.16
CA ALA A 32 4.97 -0.60 -1.26
C ALA A 32 4.34 -0.98 -2.60
N LEU A 33 4.07 -2.26 -2.83
CA LEU A 33 3.40 -2.73 -4.04
C LEU A 33 2.00 -2.13 -4.17
N ILE A 34 1.19 -2.18 -3.11
CA ILE A 34 -0.16 -1.59 -3.09
C ILE A 34 -0.09 -0.08 -3.33
N GLY A 35 0.83 0.63 -2.67
CA GLY A 35 1.01 2.07 -2.83
C GLY A 35 1.44 2.47 -4.24
N VAL A 36 2.37 1.73 -4.85
CA VAL A 36 2.79 1.96 -6.24
C VAL A 36 1.65 1.72 -7.22
N LEU A 37 0.89 0.64 -7.06
CA LEU A 37 -0.29 0.39 -7.88
C LEU A 37 -1.32 1.50 -7.71
N SER A 38 -1.59 1.91 -6.47
CA SER A 38 -2.50 3.00 -6.17
C SER A 38 -2.09 4.32 -6.84
N GLN A 39 -0.81 4.67 -6.75
CA GLN A 39 -0.26 5.87 -7.37
C GLN A 39 -0.32 5.81 -8.91
N LEU A 40 -0.14 4.63 -9.49
CA LEU A 40 -0.16 4.44 -10.94
C LEU A 40 -1.57 4.60 -11.51
N PHE A 41 -2.57 4.01 -10.87
CA PHE A 41 -3.95 4.00 -11.34
C PHE A 41 -4.75 5.22 -10.89
N PHE A 42 -4.64 5.62 -9.62
CA PHE A 42 -5.47 6.67 -9.03
C PHE A 42 -4.71 7.98 -8.82
N GLY A 43 -3.38 8.01 -8.95
CA GLY A 43 -2.56 9.19 -8.61
C GLY A 43 -2.50 9.50 -7.11
N LEU A 44 -3.17 8.71 -6.27
CA LEU A 44 -3.27 8.90 -4.82
C LEU A 44 -2.69 7.70 -4.06
N TRP A 45 -2.16 7.96 -2.86
CA TRP A 45 -1.65 6.93 -1.95
C TRP A 45 -2.77 6.17 -1.21
N THR A 46 -3.89 6.85 -0.96
CA THR A 46 -5.06 6.30 -0.24
C THR A 46 -6.33 6.64 -1.03
N PRO A 47 -6.64 5.89 -2.10
CA PRO A 47 -7.69 6.24 -3.05
C PRO A 47 -9.08 5.88 -2.52
N MET A 48 -9.15 5.02 -1.50
CA MET A 48 -10.38 4.49 -0.92
C MET A 48 -10.74 5.28 0.34
N VAL A 49 -11.87 5.97 0.33
CA VAL A 49 -12.39 6.73 1.47
C VAL A 49 -13.86 6.43 1.72
N ALA A 50 -14.29 6.55 2.98
CA ALA A 50 -15.67 6.42 3.37
C ALA A 50 -16.37 7.78 3.40
N VAL A 51 -17.64 7.80 3.00
CA VAL A 51 -18.48 8.99 3.04
C VAL A 51 -19.00 9.17 4.47
N GLU A 52 -18.59 10.24 5.13
CA GLU A 52 -18.99 10.53 6.52
C GLU A 52 -20.16 11.51 6.61
N SER A 53 -20.39 12.31 5.56
CA SER A 53 -21.39 13.39 5.56
C SER A 53 -22.60 13.06 4.69
N GLY A 54 -23.79 13.42 5.18
CA GLY A 54 -25.04 13.35 4.41
C GLY A 54 -25.20 14.50 3.39
N SER A 55 -24.24 15.42 3.29
CA SER A 55 -24.29 16.50 2.30
C SER A 55 -24.24 16.02 0.85
N MET A 56 -23.86 14.76 0.63
CA MET A 56 -23.82 14.13 -0.69
C MET A 56 -25.11 13.38 -1.04
N GLU A 57 -26.12 13.42 -0.16
CA GLU A 57 -27.46 12.92 -0.47
C GLU A 57 -28.13 13.78 -1.55
N PRO A 58 -28.84 13.16 -2.51
CA PRO A 58 -29.33 11.77 -2.51
C PRO A 58 -28.43 10.75 -3.21
N HIS A 59 -27.29 11.14 -3.77
CA HIS A 59 -26.49 10.28 -4.66
C HIS A 59 -25.48 9.40 -3.93
N MET A 60 -25.05 9.81 -2.75
CA MET A 60 -24.07 9.11 -1.94
C MET A 60 -24.51 9.13 -0.48
N TYR A 61 -24.46 7.97 0.18
CA TYR A 61 -24.92 7.79 1.55
C TYR A 61 -23.76 7.63 2.52
N ARG A 62 -24.03 7.91 3.80
CA ARG A 62 -23.04 7.70 4.85
C ARG A 62 -22.65 6.23 4.94
N GLY A 63 -21.34 5.97 4.94
CA GLY A 63 -20.77 4.62 4.99
C GLY A 63 -20.46 4.03 3.62
N ASP A 64 -20.80 4.70 2.53
CA ASP A 64 -20.39 4.28 1.19
C ASP A 64 -18.86 4.42 1.04
N ILE A 65 -18.25 3.42 0.42
CA ILE A 65 -16.82 3.43 0.08
C ILE A 65 -16.68 3.89 -1.35
N ILE A 66 -15.96 4.99 -1.55
CA ILE A 66 -15.69 5.55 -2.87
C ILE A 66 -14.20 5.51 -3.19
N PHE A 67 -13.92 5.41 -4.49
CA PHE A 67 -12.57 5.55 -5.03
C PHE A 67 -12.42 6.93 -5.66
N ILE A 68 -11.32 7.60 -5.33
CA ILE A 68 -10.97 8.92 -5.86
C ILE A 68 -9.74 8.77 -6.76
N GLU A 69 -9.75 9.47 -7.89
CA GLU A 69 -8.61 9.62 -8.78
C GLU A 69 -8.19 11.10 -8.82
N ASP A 70 -6.89 11.35 -8.93
CA ASP A 70 -6.34 12.69 -9.03
C ASP A 70 -6.75 13.39 -10.34
N LEU A 71 -7.05 14.69 -10.26
CA LEU A 71 -7.48 15.49 -11.41
C LEU A 71 -6.34 15.66 -12.41
N ASP A 72 -5.08 15.64 -11.96
CA ASP A 72 -3.91 15.68 -12.85
C ASP A 72 -3.80 14.43 -13.75
N ARG A 73 -4.52 13.35 -13.42
CA ARG A 73 -4.57 12.11 -14.22
C ARG A 73 -5.70 12.13 -15.25
N THR A 74 -6.70 12.99 -15.08
CA THR A 74 -7.93 13.00 -15.89
C THR A 74 -8.14 14.34 -16.58
N GLN A 75 -8.29 14.34 -17.91
CA GLN A 75 -8.60 15.54 -18.67
C GLN A 75 -10.06 15.95 -18.41
N ILE A 76 -10.24 16.92 -17.49
CA ILE A 76 -11.58 17.47 -17.20
C ILE A 76 -11.96 18.45 -18.31
N GLU A 77 -12.64 17.94 -19.33
CA GLU A 77 -13.29 18.78 -20.33
C GLU A 77 -14.55 19.40 -19.72
N THR A 78 -14.42 20.64 -19.24
CA THR A 78 -15.58 21.46 -18.87
C THR A 78 -16.13 22.10 -20.14
N LEU A 79 -17.17 21.48 -20.71
CA LEU A 79 -17.92 22.06 -21.82
C LEU A 79 -18.50 23.41 -21.35
N ARG A 80 -17.97 24.50 -21.89
CA ARG A 80 -18.48 25.86 -21.70
C ARG A 80 -19.38 26.26 -22.87
#